data_AF-I0FDV6-F1
#
_entry.id   AF-I0FDV6-F1
#
_cell.length_a   1.000
_cell.length_b   1.000
_cell.length_c   1.000
_cell.angle_alpha   90.00
_cell.angle_beta   90.00
_cell.angle_gamma   90.00
#
_symmetry.space_group_name_H-M   'P 1'
#
loop_
_entity.id
_entity.type
_entity.pdbx_description
1 polymer ?
#
loop_
_entity_poly.entity_id
_entity_poly.type
_entity_poly.pdbx_seq_one_letter_code
_entity_poly.pdbx_strand_id
1 'polypeptide(L)'
;MTQLQPIITQQMVLRELIKAGINRDIATDLSYRYYNNELTYKDLEYLENNFNSKLDKTESILKSEIISSKLELCNEIDKVKVGFDNKIDNKFK
;
A
#
# COMPACT_ATOMS: atom_id res chain seq x y z
N MET A 1 -17.90 39.71 -8.63
CA MET A 1 -16.59 39.36 -9.23
C MET A 1 -16.66 37.89 -9.61
N THR A 2 -16.69 37.59 -10.90
CA THR A 2 -16.62 36.21 -11.41
C THR A 2 -15.20 35.69 -11.17
N GLN A 3 -15.06 34.69 -10.30
CA GLN A 3 -13.79 33.99 -10.11
C GLN A 3 -13.45 33.26 -11.41
N LEU A 4 -12.31 33.58 -12.03
CA LEU A 4 -11.78 32.82 -13.16
C LEU A 4 -11.45 31.40 -12.65
N GLN A 5 -12.20 30.40 -13.13
CA GLN A 5 -11.84 29.03 -12.83
C GLN A 5 -10.57 28.67 -13.61
N PRO A 6 -9.58 28.05 -12.96
CA PRO A 6 -8.36 27.62 -13.64
C PRO A 6 -8.71 26.59 -14.71
N ILE A 7 -8.16 26.78 -15.91
CA ILE A 7 -8.28 25.81 -17.00
C ILE A 7 -7.44 24.58 -16.62
N ILE A 8 -8.11 23.45 -16.38
CA ILE A 8 -7.44 22.17 -16.14
C ILE A 8 -6.97 21.62 -17.50
N THR A 9 -5.66 21.48 -17.68
CA THR A 9 -5.09 20.87 -18.90
C THR A 9 -4.94 19.36 -18.73
N GLN A 10 -4.97 18.60 -19.84
CA GLN A 10 -4.67 17.16 -19.82
C GLN A 10 -3.35 16.86 -19.08
N GLN A 11 -2.31 17.67 -19.30
CA GLN A 11 -1.00 17.47 -18.72
C GLN A 11 -0.98 17.67 -17.20
N MET A 12 -1.82 18.59 -16.67
CA MET A 12 -2.02 18.72 -15.23
C MET A 12 -2.64 17.44 -14.65
N VAL A 13 -3.67 16.89 -15.30
CA VAL A 13 -4.33 15.66 -14.85
C VAL A 13 -3.39 14.46 -14.91
N LEU A 14 -2.68 14.28 -16.02
CA LEU A 14 -1.67 13.24 -16.17
C LEU A 14 -0.65 13.26 -15.04
N ARG A 15 -0.14 14.45 -14.70
CA ARG A 15 0.84 14.63 -13.62
C ARG A 15 0.29 14.20 -12.28
N GLU A 16 -0.94 14.60 -11.95
CA GLU A 16 -1.58 14.23 -10.68
C GLU A 16 -1.87 12.72 -10.62
N LEU A 17 -2.32 12.11 -11.72
CA LEU A 17 -2.55 10.66 -11.79
C LEU A 17 -1.25 9.86 -11.59
N ILE A 18 -0.14 10.27 -12.22
CA ILE A 18 1.18 9.65 -12.01
C ILE A 18 1.63 9.84 -10.56
N LYS A 19 1.44 11.04 -9.98
CA LYS A 19 1.81 11.34 -8.59
C LYS A 19 1.00 10.48 -7.59
N ALA A 20 -0.24 10.15 -7.93
CA ALA A 20 -1.07 9.20 -7.20
C ALA A 20 -0.65 7.73 -7.39
N GLY A 21 0.42 7.45 -8.15
CA GLY A 21 0.95 6.10 -8.36
C GLY A 21 0.22 5.30 -9.45
N ILE A 22 -0.59 5.96 -10.29
CA ILE A 22 -1.23 5.30 -11.43
C ILE A 22 -0.17 5.04 -12.50
N ASN A 23 -0.22 3.85 -13.09
CA ASN A 23 0.67 3.48 -14.20
C ASN A 23 0.56 4.52 -15.33
N ARG A 24 1.70 4.89 -15.93
CA ARG A 24 1.79 5.98 -16.91
C ARG A 24 0.85 5.80 -18.11
N ASP A 25 0.67 4.58 -18.61
CA ASP A 25 -0.16 4.31 -19.79
C ASP A 25 -1.64 4.51 -19.43
N ILE A 26 -2.06 3.98 -18.26
CA ILE A 26 -3.40 4.18 -17.71
C ILE A 26 -3.65 5.66 -17.41
N ALA A 27 -2.67 6.35 -16.81
CA ALA A 27 -2.77 7.76 -16.50
C ALA A 27 -2.88 8.62 -17.78
N THR A 28 -2.21 8.21 -18.85
CA THR A 28 -2.30 8.88 -20.17
C THR A 28 -3.70 8.74 -20.74
N ASP A 29 -4.24 7.52 -20.77
CA ASP A 29 -5.62 7.26 -21.23
C ASP A 29 -6.66 8.03 -20.41
N LEU A 30 -6.61 7.94 -19.08
CA LEU A 30 -7.54 8.63 -18.19
C LEU A 30 -7.46 10.16 -18.32
N SER A 31 -6.25 10.72 -18.45
CA SER A 31 -6.09 12.16 -18.63
C SER A 31 -6.66 12.65 -19.96
N TYR A 32 -6.50 11.88 -21.04
CA TYR A 32 -7.09 12.16 -22.34
C TYR A 32 -8.62 12.15 -22.25
N ARG A 33 -9.17 11.10 -21.64
CA ARG A 33 -10.61 10.94 -21.47
C ARG A 33 -11.20 12.03 -20.59
N TYR A 34 -10.51 12.42 -19.52
CA TYR A 34 -10.93 13.56 -18.70
C TYR A 34 -11.00 14.85 -19.52
N TYR A 35 -9.95 15.16 -20.28
CA TYR A 35 -9.86 16.41 -21.05
C TYR A 35 -10.93 16.51 -22.14
N ASN A 36 -11.30 15.38 -22.75
CA ASN A 36 -12.34 15.31 -23.77
C ASN A 36 -13.76 15.07 -23.21
N ASN A 37 -13.94 15.06 -21.88
CA ASN A 37 -15.20 14.72 -21.21
C ASN A 37 -15.73 13.30 -21.52
N GLU A 38 -14.82 12.36 -21.77
CA GLU A 38 -15.06 10.93 -22.02
C GLU A 38 -14.72 10.05 -20.80
N LEU A 39 -14.31 10.65 -19.69
CA LEU A 39 -14.07 9.95 -18.43
C LEU A 39 -15.41 9.59 -17.80
N THR A 40 -15.60 8.31 -17.49
CA THR A 40 -16.86 7.79 -16.98
C THR A 40 -16.72 7.26 -15.55
N TYR A 41 -17.86 7.09 -14.88
CA TYR A 41 -17.92 6.46 -13.57
C TYR A 41 -17.29 5.05 -13.55
N LYS A 42 -17.45 4.27 -14.64
CA LYS A 42 -16.90 2.91 -14.72
C LYS A 42 -15.37 2.88 -14.71
N ASP A 43 -14.72 3.93 -15.22
CA ASP A 43 -13.26 4.02 -15.20
C ASP A 43 -12.74 4.31 -13.80
N LEU A 44 -13.47 5.15 -13.07
CA LEU A 44 -13.18 5.46 -11.67
C LEU A 44 -13.45 4.24 -10.77
N GLU A 45 -14.55 3.51 -11.01
CA GLU A 45 -14.88 2.27 -10.31
C GLU A 45 -13.82 1.19 -10.56
N TYR A 46 -13.36 1.01 -11.80
CA TYR A 46 -12.26 0.08 -12.10
C TYR A 46 -10.98 0.46 -11.35
N LEU A 47 -10.67 1.75 -11.31
CA LEU A 47 -9.50 2.26 -10.62
C LEU A 47 -9.57 2.05 -9.10
N GLU A 48 -10.73 2.34 -8.50
CA GLU A 48 -11.03 2.10 -7.08
C GLU A 48 -10.88 0.62 -6.73
N ASN A 49 -11.49 -0.27 -7.51
CA ASN A 49 -11.39 -1.72 -7.31
C ASN A 49 -9.94 -2.22 -7.39
N ASN A 50 -9.16 -1.71 -8.36
CA ASN A 50 -7.76 -2.07 -8.51
C ASN A 50 -6.90 -1.54 -7.34
N PHE A 51 -7.18 -0.34 -6.83
CA PHE A 51 -6.49 0.20 -5.65
C PHE A 51 -6.84 -0.58 -4.40
N ASN A 52 -8.12 -0.85 -4.14
CA ASN A 52 -8.57 -1.65 -3.00
C ASN A 52 -7.94 -3.03 -3.00
N SER A 53 -7.94 -3.72 -4.15
CA SER A 53 -7.29 -5.04 -4.27
C SER A 53 -5.79 -5.01 -3.96
N LYS A 54 -5.07 -3.97 -4.40
CA LYS A 54 -3.64 -3.80 -4.07
C LYS A 54 -3.42 -3.48 -2.60
N LEU A 55 -4.29 -2.68 -1.99
CA LEU A 55 -4.25 -2.37 -0.56
C LEU A 55 -4.50 -3.62 0.28
N ASP A 56 -5.54 -4.40 -0.03
CA ASP A 56 -5.86 -5.65 0.66
C ASP A 56 -4.69 -6.63 0.62
N LYS A 57 -4.07 -6.78 -0.56
CA LYS A 57 -2.88 -7.64 -0.72
C LYS A 57 -1.70 -7.13 0.11
N THR A 58 -1.47 -5.81 0.11
CA THR A 58 -0.38 -5.19 0.88
C THR A 58 -0.61 -5.38 2.38
N GLU A 59 -1.82 -5.14 2.87
CA GLU A 59 -2.21 -5.36 4.26
C GLU A 59 -2.01 -6.83 4.67
N SER A 60 -2.43 -7.76 3.82
CA SER A 60 -2.26 -9.20 4.05
C SER A 60 -0.79 -9.61 4.20
N ILE A 61 0.08 -9.12 3.30
CA ILE A 61 1.52 -9.38 3.35
C ILE A 61 2.12 -8.81 4.63
N LEU A 62 1.86 -7.53 4.94
CA LEU A 62 2.38 -6.87 6.14
C LEU A 62 1.93 -7.59 7.41
N LYS A 63 0.66 -7.98 7.49
CA LYS A 63 0.13 -8.75 8.62
C LYS A 63 0.84 -10.10 8.77
N SER A 64 1.09 -10.81 7.67
CA SER A 64 1.83 -12.07 7.68
C SER A 64 3.28 -11.89 8.15
N GLU A 65 3.99 -10.87 7.65
CA GLU A 65 5.37 -10.58 8.03
C GLU A 65 5.50 -10.21 9.52
N ILE A 66 4.57 -9.41 10.04
CA ILE A 66 4.50 -9.06 11.46
C ILE A 66 4.27 -10.31 12.32
N ILE A 67 3.33 -11.17 11.93
CA ILE A 67 3.04 -12.41 12.66
C ILE A 67 4.26 -13.35 12.64
N SER A 68 4.91 -13.51 11.49
CA SER A 68 6.12 -14.34 11.35
C SER A 68 7.25 -13.81 12.25
N SER A 69 7.54 -12.51 12.17
CA SER A 69 8.58 -11.86 12.97
C SER A 69 8.30 -11.99 14.47
N LYS A 70 7.03 -11.85 14.88
CA LYS A 70 6.62 -12.05 16.28
C LYS A 70 6.88 -13.49 16.74
N LEU A 71 6.55 -14.48 15.92
CA LEU A 71 6.76 -15.89 16.24
C LEU A 71 8.25 -16.23 16.35
N GLU A 72 9.07 -15.73 15.44
CA GLU A 72 10.52 -15.89 15.49
C GLU A 72 11.11 -15.30 16.77
N LEU A 73 10.73 -14.07 17.12
CA LEU A 73 11.17 -13.43 18.37
C LEU A 73 10.74 -14.22 19.61
N CYS A 74 9.50 -14.71 19.66
CA CYS A 74 9.03 -15.56 20.76
C CYS A 74 9.87 -16.84 20.89
N ASN A 75 10.15 -17.51 19.77
CA ASN A 75 10.97 -18.73 19.78
C ASN A 75 12.39 -18.48 20.28
N GLU A 76 13.03 -17.37 19.86
CA GLU A 76 14.37 -17.02 20.35
C GLU A 76 14.37 -16.67 21.84
N ILE A 77 13.33 -15.98 22.33
CA ILE A 77 13.17 -15.71 23.77
C ILE A 77 13.02 -17.02 24.56
N ASP A 78 12.21 -17.96 24.08
CA ASP A 78 12.03 -19.26 24.74
C ASP A 78 13.33 -20.06 24.79
N LYS A 79 14.11 -20.07 23.70
CA LYS A 79 15.45 -20.70 23.67
C LYS A 79 16.40 -20.07 24.70
N VAL A 80 16.42 -18.74 24.78
CA VAL A 80 17.25 -18.01 25.74
C VAL A 80 16.82 -18.35 27.18
N LYS A 81 15.52 -18.38 27.45
CA LYS A 81 14.96 -18.74 28.76
C LYS A 81 15.38 -20.14 29.20
N VAL A 82 15.17 -21.15 28.34
CA VAL A 82 15.61 -22.54 28.59
C VAL A 82 17.12 -22.60 28.82
N GLY A 83 17.89 -21.84 28.04
CA GLY A 83 19.34 -21.74 28.21
C GLY A 83 19.75 -21.17 29.57
N PHE A 84 19.01 -20.20 30.10
CA PHE A 84 19.23 -19.65 31.45
C PHE A 84 18.80 -20.62 32.55
N ASP A 85 17.62 -21.22 32.44
CA ASP A 85 17.10 -22.19 33.42
C ASP A 85 18.09 -23.34 33.62
N ASN A 86 18.59 -23.93 32.52
CA ASN A 86 19.60 -24.99 32.56
C ASN A 86 20.92 -24.55 33.23
N LYS A 87 21.36 -23.30 33.04
CA LYS A 87 22.58 -22.77 33.68
C LYS A 87 22.39 -22.57 35.18
N ILE A 88 21.21 -22.12 35.60
CA ILE A 88 20.85 -21.96 37.01
C ILE A 88 20.81 -23.34 37.68
N ASP A 89 20.10 -24.30 37.09
CA ASP A 89 20.00 -25.66 37.62
C ASP A 89 21.36 -26.32 37.83
N ASN A 90 22.30 -26.11 36.90
CA ASN A 90 23.66 -26.64 37.01
C ASN A 90 24.52 -25.92 38.06
N LYS A 91 24.20 -24.68 38.44
CA LYS A 91 24.98 -23.89 39.41
C LYS A 91 24.56 -24.16 40.85
N PHE A 92 23.31 -24.56 41.08
CA PHE A 92 22.73 -24.79 42.40
C PHE A 92 22.43 -26.27 42.70
N LYS A 93 22.82 -27.18 41.80
CA LYS A 93 23.02 -28.60 42.10
C LYS A 93 24.34 -28.84 42.80
#